data_AF-A0A7K1G0A5-F1
#
_entry.id   AF-A0A7K1G0A5-F1
#
_cell.length_a   1.000
_cell.length_b   1.000
_cell.length_c   1.000
_cell.angle_alpha   90.00
_cell.angle_beta   90.00
_cell.angle_gamma   90.00
#
_symmetry.space_group_name_H-M   'P 1'
#
loop_
_entity.id
_entity.type
_entity.pdbx_description
1 polymer ?
#
loop_
_entity_poly.entity_id
_entity_poly.type
_entity_poly.pdbx_seq_one_letter_code
_entity_poly.pdbx_strand_id
1 'polypeptide(L)'
;MKKTILILFLLLLPFYSKSSPLDTISTWKVYYNNSLIKNLNEIVDNSIVIKSKEYKTGDYLAIQYFDDMPCQDCKYSFVVIGEGKLEVSRIESKGKNKLIKINLKELMDFRHTTNQPSFVIYLYGLDDKNKNNGKRLVTLKID
;
A
#
# COMPACT_ATOMS: atom_id res chain seq x y z
N MET A 1 -20.97 -21.77 -54.98
CA MET A 1 -21.60 -21.25 -53.74
C MET A 1 -21.21 -22.08 -52.51
N LYS A 2 -19.94 -22.08 -52.09
CA LYS A 2 -19.50 -22.82 -50.87
C LYS A 2 -18.58 -22.03 -49.93
N LYS A 3 -18.05 -20.87 -50.37
CA LYS A 3 -17.09 -20.07 -49.58
C LYS A 3 -17.74 -19.01 -48.68
N THR A 4 -18.96 -18.58 -48.98
CA THR A 4 -19.69 -17.53 -48.25
C THR A 4 -20.28 -18.02 -46.91
N ILE A 5 -20.48 -19.32 -46.75
CA ILE A 5 -21.08 -19.91 -45.54
C ILE A 5 -20.06 -19.98 -44.39
N LEU A 6 -18.77 -20.10 -44.69
CA LEU A 6 -17.72 -20.22 -43.66
C LEU A 6 -17.50 -18.91 -42.87
N ILE A 7 -17.73 -17.76 -43.52
CA ILE A 7 -17.51 -16.44 -42.91
C ILE A 7 -18.63 -16.10 -41.90
N LEU A 8 -19.86 -16.56 -42.16
CA LEU A 8 -20.99 -16.31 -41.27
C LEU A 8 -20.89 -17.09 -39.95
N PHE A 9 -20.22 -18.24 -39.96
CA PHE A 9 -20.02 -19.07 -38.76
C PHE A 9 -18.97 -18.46 -37.80
N LEU A 10 -18.02 -17.68 -38.32
CA LEU A 10 -16.98 -17.04 -37.50
C LEU A 10 -17.50 -15.84 -36.70
N LEU A 11 -18.58 -15.18 -37.19
CA LEU A 11 -19.22 -14.03 -36.54
C LEU A 11 -20.18 -14.43 -35.40
N LEU A 12 -20.52 -15.71 -35.29
CA LEU A 12 -21.41 -16.25 -34.26
C LEU A 12 -20.66 -16.89 -33.10
N LEU A 13 -19.33 -16.82 -33.06
CA LEU A 13 -18.57 -17.21 -31.87
C LEU A 13 -18.78 -16.14 -30.80
N PRO A 14 -19.56 -16.41 -29.73
CA PRO A 14 -19.59 -15.52 -28.60
C PRO A 14 -18.17 -15.52 -28.05
N PHE A 15 -17.50 -14.37 -28.11
CA PHE A 15 -16.31 -14.12 -27.31
C PHE A 15 -16.75 -14.11 -25.84
N TYR A 16 -16.97 -15.31 -25.27
CA TYR A 16 -16.98 -15.52 -23.84
C TYR A 16 -15.54 -15.38 -23.36
N SER A 17 -15.05 -14.14 -23.40
CA SER A 17 -13.98 -13.74 -22.51
C SER A 17 -14.57 -13.83 -21.12
N LYS A 18 -14.38 -14.97 -20.45
CA LYS A 18 -14.36 -14.97 -18.99
C LYS A 18 -13.34 -13.90 -18.65
N SER A 19 -13.79 -12.78 -18.10
CA SER A 19 -12.87 -11.84 -17.47
C SER A 19 -12.20 -12.64 -16.37
N SER A 20 -10.99 -13.15 -16.64
CA SER A 20 -10.07 -13.44 -15.55
C SER A 20 -10.07 -12.15 -14.72
N PRO A 21 -10.34 -12.19 -13.41
CA PRO A 21 -9.97 -11.05 -12.59
C PRO A 21 -8.49 -10.84 -12.88
N LEU A 22 -8.17 -9.78 -13.63
CA LEU A 22 -6.79 -9.36 -13.77
C LEU A 22 -6.40 -9.11 -12.32
N ASP A 23 -5.50 -9.93 -11.78
CA ASP A 23 -4.99 -9.69 -10.43
C ASP A 23 -4.39 -8.29 -10.44
N THR A 24 -5.12 -7.40 -9.78
CA THR A 24 -4.87 -5.98 -9.73
C THR A 24 -3.66 -5.75 -8.84
N ILE A 25 -2.46 -5.74 -9.43
CA ILE A 25 -1.21 -5.53 -8.68
C ILE A 25 -1.23 -4.11 -8.14
N SER A 26 -1.53 -3.96 -6.84
CA SER A 26 -1.40 -2.67 -6.19
C SER A 26 0.08 -2.34 -5.98
N THR A 27 0.40 -1.06 -6.14
CA THR A 27 1.77 -0.53 -5.98
C THR A 27 1.76 0.59 -4.97
N TRP A 28 2.91 0.85 -4.36
CA TRP A 28 3.06 2.00 -3.49
C TRP A 28 4.48 2.55 -3.53
N LYS A 29 4.57 3.86 -3.41
CA LYS A 29 5.83 4.59 -3.38
C LYS A 29 6.11 5.02 -1.95
N VAL A 30 7.35 4.87 -1.52
CA VAL A 30 7.82 5.32 -0.22
C VAL A 30 8.85 6.41 -0.41
N TYR A 31 8.65 7.51 0.31
CA TYR A 31 9.49 8.68 0.30
C TYR A 31 10.07 8.90 1.69
N TYR A 32 11.33 9.34 1.75
CA TYR A 32 11.88 9.97 2.94
C TYR A 32 11.85 11.48 2.71
N ASN A 33 11.08 12.19 3.51
CA ASN A 33 10.67 13.56 3.22
C ASN A 33 10.06 13.65 1.82
N ASN A 34 10.70 14.39 0.91
CA ASN A 34 10.23 14.59 -0.47
C ASN A 34 10.93 13.68 -1.47
N SER A 35 11.93 12.90 -1.04
CA SER A 35 12.75 12.06 -1.91
C SER A 35 12.20 10.65 -1.98
N LEU A 36 11.93 10.17 -3.19
CA LEU A 36 11.52 8.78 -3.41
C LEU A 36 12.67 7.84 -3.02
N ILE A 37 12.43 6.93 -2.08
CA ILE A 37 13.43 5.95 -1.61
C ILE A 37 13.13 4.53 -2.12
N LYS A 38 11.86 4.20 -2.36
CA LYS A 38 11.48 2.86 -2.83
C LYS A 38 10.17 2.87 -3.60
N ASN A 39 10.09 2.05 -4.64
CA ASN A 39 8.84 1.69 -5.30
C ASN A 39 8.55 0.22 -4.99
N LEU A 40 7.34 -0.07 -4.51
CA LEU A 40 6.96 -1.34 -3.92
C LEU A 40 5.68 -1.88 -4.54
N ASN A 41 5.53 -3.19 -4.46
CA ASN A 41 4.34 -3.95 -4.83
C ASN A 41 4.27 -5.21 -3.94
N GLU A 42 3.31 -6.09 -4.18
CA GLU A 42 3.10 -7.29 -3.37
C GLU A 42 4.22 -8.34 -3.45
N ILE A 43 5.07 -8.27 -4.48
CA ILE A 43 6.09 -9.29 -4.79
C ILE A 43 7.45 -8.93 -4.18
N VAL A 44 7.77 -7.64 -4.09
CA VAL A 44 9.08 -7.17 -3.62
C VAL A 44 9.14 -7.07 -2.10
N ASP A 45 10.33 -7.29 -1.53
CA ASP A 45 10.58 -7.05 -0.11
C ASP A 45 10.21 -5.61 0.27
N ASN A 46 9.27 -5.49 1.19
CA ASN A 46 8.73 -4.22 1.65
C ASN A 46 9.49 -3.61 2.83
N SER A 47 10.67 -4.14 3.14
CA SER A 47 11.54 -3.61 4.19
C SER A 47 12.27 -2.33 3.77
N ILE A 48 12.35 -1.36 4.69
CA ILE A 48 13.11 -0.12 4.55
C ILE A 48 13.88 0.11 5.85
N VAL A 49 15.13 0.56 5.75
CA VAL A 49 15.96 0.88 6.92
C VAL A 49 16.07 2.40 7.05
N ILE A 50 15.79 2.90 8.25
CA ILE A 50 16.06 4.29 8.64
C ILE A 50 17.18 4.25 9.67
N LYS A 51 18.26 4.96 9.39
CA LYS A 51 19.35 5.13 10.33
C LYS A 51 18.97 6.18 11.35
N SER A 52 18.83 5.76 12.61
CA SER A 52 18.46 6.60 13.74
C SER A 52 19.40 7.81 13.92
N LYS A 53 20.68 7.65 13.57
CA LYS A 53 21.71 8.71 13.65
C LYS A 53 21.57 9.79 12.57
N GLU A 54 20.92 9.48 11.45
CA GLU A 54 20.76 10.41 10.31
C GLU A 54 19.42 11.15 10.36
N TYR A 55 18.50 10.69 11.21
CA TYR A 55 17.18 11.30 11.43
C TYR A 55 17.27 12.67 12.12
N LYS A 56 16.42 13.60 11.69
CA LYS A 56 16.24 14.92 12.27
C LYS A 56 14.80 15.16 12.68
N THR A 57 14.60 15.95 13.72
CA THR A 57 13.26 16.39 14.13
C THR A 57 12.56 17.10 12.97
N GLY A 58 11.37 16.60 12.61
CA GLY A 58 10.58 17.09 11.47
C GLY A 58 10.64 16.19 10.24
N ASP A 59 11.57 15.23 10.20
CA ASP A 59 11.59 14.23 9.13
C ASP A 59 10.36 13.33 9.16
N TYR A 60 9.92 12.91 7.98
CA TYR A 60 8.74 12.07 7.81
C TYR A 60 8.97 11.01 6.75
N LEU A 61 8.31 9.86 6.94
CA LEU A 61 8.12 8.89 5.88
C LEU A 61 6.82 9.23 5.15
N ALA A 62 6.84 9.30 3.82
CA ALA A 62 5.63 9.48 3.03
C ALA A 62 5.31 8.20 2.25
N ILE A 63 4.05 7.77 2.27
CA ILE A 63 3.58 6.62 1.49
C ILE A 63 2.47 7.07 0.56
N GLN A 64 2.59 6.69 -0.70
CA GLN A 64 1.58 6.90 -1.72
C GLN A 64 1.14 5.55 -2.28
N TYR A 65 -0.11 5.17 -1.99
CA TYR A 65 -0.68 3.89 -2.41
C TYR A 65 -1.52 4.04 -3.68
N PHE A 66 -1.37 3.09 -4.60
CA PHE A 66 -2.09 3.00 -5.85
C PHE A 66 -2.63 1.59 -6.06
N ASP A 67 -3.91 1.50 -6.38
CA ASP A 67 -4.55 0.34 -6.98
C ASP A 67 -5.33 0.81 -8.22
N ASP A 68 -5.67 -0.12 -9.09
CA ASP A 68 -6.40 0.11 -10.34
C ASP A 68 -7.93 -0.01 -10.18
N MET A 69 -8.41 -0.40 -9.00
CA MET A 69 -9.84 -0.49 -8.71
C MET A 69 -10.43 0.92 -8.75
N PRO A 70 -11.39 1.28 -9.61
CA PRO A 70 -11.94 2.63 -9.64
C PRO A 70 -12.68 2.95 -8.32
N CYS A 71 -12.31 4.04 -7.64
CA CYS A 71 -13.02 4.51 -6.44
C CYS A 71 -12.64 5.96 -6.08
N GLN A 72 -13.62 6.86 -6.07
CA GLN A 72 -13.42 8.27 -5.73
C GLN A 72 -13.60 8.53 -4.22
N ASP A 73 -14.47 7.78 -3.57
CA ASP A 73 -14.86 7.99 -2.17
C ASP A 73 -14.22 7.01 -1.18
N CYS A 74 -13.34 6.13 -1.65
CA CYS A 74 -12.69 5.14 -0.80
C CYS A 74 -11.96 5.83 0.35
N LYS A 75 -12.20 5.31 1.55
CA LYS A 75 -11.55 5.75 2.77
C LYS A 75 -10.53 4.70 3.19
N TYR A 76 -9.32 5.17 3.44
CA TYR A 76 -8.20 4.34 3.82
C TYR A 76 -7.69 4.75 5.19
N SER A 77 -7.19 3.79 5.95
CA SER A 77 -6.50 4.01 7.22
C SER A 77 -5.10 3.41 7.14
N PHE A 78 -4.09 4.25 7.35
CA PHE A 78 -2.69 3.86 7.45
C PHE A 78 -2.37 3.73 8.92
N VAL A 79 -2.05 2.52 9.36
CA VAL A 79 -1.84 2.21 10.77
C VAL A 79 -0.41 1.77 10.96
N VAL A 80 0.32 2.46 11.83
CA VAL A 80 1.68 2.12 12.21
C VAL A 80 1.62 1.26 13.47
N ILE A 81 2.12 0.04 13.34
CA ILE A 81 2.11 -0.97 14.39
C ILE A 81 3.55 -1.25 14.82
N GLY A 82 3.80 -1.14 16.11
CA GLY A 82 5.02 -1.59 16.74
C GLY A 82 5.07 -3.11 16.96
N GLU A 83 6.22 -3.63 17.37
CA GLU A 83 6.30 -5.01 17.84
C GLU A 83 5.32 -5.28 19.00
N GLY A 84 4.79 -6.49 19.10
CA GLY A 84 3.73 -6.82 20.07
C GLY A 84 2.34 -6.27 19.71
N LYS A 85 2.14 -5.75 18.49
CA LYS A 85 0.86 -5.25 17.96
C LYS A 85 0.33 -3.97 18.62
N LEU A 86 1.21 -3.16 19.21
CA LEU A 86 0.83 -1.85 19.74
C LEU A 86 0.66 -0.85 18.60
N GLU A 87 -0.50 -0.20 18.53
CA GLU A 87 -0.73 0.90 17.58
C GLU A 87 0.04 2.14 18.03
N VAL A 88 0.92 2.62 17.18
CA VAL A 88 1.74 3.82 17.42
C VAL A 88 1.03 5.04 16.86
N SER A 89 0.51 4.92 15.63
CA SER A 89 -0.25 5.99 15.01
C SER A 89 -1.21 5.48 13.94
N ARG A 90 -2.23 6.29 13.65
CA ARG A 90 -3.25 6.03 12.63
C ARG A 90 -3.55 7.29 11.87
N ILE A 91 -3.56 7.18 10.55
CA ILE A 91 -3.81 8.29 9.64
C ILE A 91 -4.87 7.88 8.64
N GLU A 92 -5.98 8.60 8.61
CA GLU A 92 -7.06 8.36 7.65
C GLU A 92 -6.90 9.26 6.42
N SER A 93 -7.32 8.73 5.28
CA SER A 93 -7.29 9.45 4.00
C SER A 93 -8.50 9.12 3.18
N LYS A 94 -9.04 10.13 2.50
CA LYS A 94 -10.10 9.98 1.50
C LYS A 94 -9.53 10.08 0.09
N GLY A 95 -9.96 9.17 -0.77
CA GLY A 95 -9.52 9.08 -2.16
C GLY A 95 -8.18 8.35 -2.31
N LYS A 96 -7.89 7.95 -3.55
CA LYS A 96 -6.68 7.20 -3.91
C LYS A 96 -5.48 8.10 -4.14
N ASN A 97 -4.30 7.48 -4.20
CA ASN A 97 -3.06 8.10 -4.63
C ASN A 97 -2.66 9.33 -3.80
N LYS A 98 -3.15 9.41 -2.56
CA LYS A 98 -2.78 10.45 -1.60
C LYS A 98 -1.45 10.12 -0.97
N LEU A 99 -0.65 11.16 -0.75
CA LEU A 99 0.62 11.07 -0.06
C LEU A 99 0.36 11.20 1.44
N ILE A 100 0.59 10.13 2.19
CA ILE A 100 0.37 10.08 3.64
C ILE A 100 1.69 10.21 4.35
N LYS A 101 1.78 11.16 5.28
CA LYS A 101 3.02 11.48 6.00
C LYS A 101 2.97 10.90 7.41
N ILE A 102 3.95 10.07 7.75
CA ILE A 102 4.15 9.49 9.07
C ILE A 102 5.35 10.19 9.69
N ASN A 103 5.14 10.85 10.82
CA ASN A 103 6.19 11.59 11.50
C ASN A 103 7.20 10.62 12.12
N LEU A 104 8.47 10.71 11.72
CA LEU A 104 9.50 9.81 12.26
C LEU A 104 9.79 10.09 13.74
N LYS A 105 9.54 11.31 14.23
CA LYS A 105 9.70 11.65 15.65
C LYS A 105 8.86 10.75 16.53
N GLU A 106 7.59 10.56 16.19
CA GLU A 106 6.65 9.73 16.95
C GLU A 106 7.16 8.29 17.04
N LEU A 107 7.71 7.75 15.95
CA LEU A 107 8.28 6.41 15.92
C LEU A 107 9.57 6.31 16.75
N MET A 108 10.44 7.33 16.69
CA MET A 108 11.67 7.37 17.49
C MET A 108 11.39 7.50 18.98
N ASP A 109 10.45 8.36 19.37
CA ASP A 109 10.00 8.52 20.75
C ASP A 109 9.42 7.20 21.28
N PHE A 110 8.58 6.53 20.48
CA PHE A 110 8.00 5.24 20.84
C PHE A 110 9.07 4.14 20.96
N ARG A 111 10.04 4.08 20.03
CA ARG A 111 11.20 3.17 20.12
C ARG A 111 11.98 3.39 21.40
N HIS A 112 12.23 4.64 21.78
CA HIS A 112 12.99 4.95 22.99
C HIS A 112 12.30 4.46 24.27
N THR A 113 10.97 4.46 24.32
CA THR A 113 10.21 3.99 25.50
C THR A 113 9.99 2.49 25.52
N THR A 114 9.93 1.84 24.37
CA THR A 114 9.55 0.42 24.24
C THR A 114 10.67 -0.50 23.74
N ASN A 115 11.84 0.05 23.40
CA ASN A 115 12.98 -0.64 22.79
C ASN A 115 12.64 -1.39 21.49
N GLN A 116 11.68 -0.88 20.71
CA GLN A 116 11.27 -1.55 19.48
C GLN A 116 12.26 -1.35 18.32
N PRO A 117 12.71 -2.44 17.66
CA PRO A 117 13.66 -2.35 16.55
C PRO A 117 12.97 -2.05 15.22
N SER A 118 11.66 -2.27 15.11
CA SER A 118 10.92 -2.13 13.85
C SER A 118 9.46 -1.73 14.04
N PHE A 119 8.90 -1.17 12.97
CA PHE A 119 7.51 -0.80 12.82
C PHE A 119 6.95 -1.37 11.53
N VAL A 120 5.67 -1.71 11.52
CA VAL A 120 4.97 -2.20 10.34
C VAL A 120 3.83 -1.27 10.00
N ILE A 121 3.78 -0.84 8.75
CA ILE A 121 2.75 0.08 8.26
C ILE A 121 1.74 -0.74 7.48
N TYR A 122 0.50 -0.75 7.97
CA TYR A 122 -0.64 -1.41 7.34
C TYR A 122 -1.58 -0.40 6.68
N LEU A 123 -2.25 -0.85 5.62
CA LEU A 123 -3.35 -0.17 4.97
C LEU A 123 -4.64 -0.94 5.20
N TYR A 124 -5.68 -0.25 5.65
CA TYR A 124 -7.02 -0.79 5.78
C TYR A 124 -7.99 0.03 4.93
N GLY A 125 -8.91 -0.63 4.22
CA GLY A 125 -10.12 0.02 3.73
C GLY A 125 -11.09 0.22 4.90
N LEU A 126 -11.51 1.45 5.17
CA LEU A 126 -12.43 1.72 6.30
C LEU A 126 -13.83 1.17 6.06
N ASP A 127 -14.21 1.03 4.79
CA ASP A 127 -15.49 0.42 4.40
C ASP A 127 -15.40 -1.11 4.29
N ASP A 128 -14.23 -1.71 4.53
CA ASP A 128 -14.07 -3.17 4.58
C ASP A 128 -14.68 -3.71 5.89
N LYS A 129 -15.68 -4.58 5.74
CA LYS A 129 -16.34 -5.24 6.88
C LYS A 129 -15.38 -6.20 7.61
N ASN A 130 -14.34 -6.68 6.93
CA ASN A 130 -13.32 -7.53 7.53
C ASN A 130 -12.13 -6.69 8.01
N LYS A 131 -12.17 -6.33 9.30
CA LYS A 131 -11.10 -5.56 9.95
C LYS A 131 -9.74 -6.27 10.00
N ASN A 132 -9.66 -7.54 9.64
CA ASN A 132 -8.40 -8.31 9.61
C ASN A 132 -7.69 -8.25 8.25
N ASN A 133 -8.27 -7.62 7.23
CA ASN A 133 -7.70 -7.52 5.88
C ASN A 133 -6.64 -6.40 5.72
N GLY A 134 -5.92 -6.10 6.79
CA GLY A 134 -4.85 -5.09 6.74
C GLY A 134 -3.75 -5.50 5.76
N LYS A 135 -3.53 -4.71 4.71
CA LYS A 135 -2.45 -4.93 3.77
C LYS A 135 -1.16 -4.35 4.33
N ARG A 136 -0.15 -5.19 4.53
CA ARG A 136 1.19 -4.73 4.94
C ARG A 136 1.86 -3.97 3.81
N LEU A 137 2.08 -2.68 3.99
CA LEU A 137 2.77 -1.85 3.00
C LEU A 137 4.28 -1.81 3.21
N VAL A 138 4.74 -1.57 4.44
CA VAL A 138 6.17 -1.35 4.70
C VAL A 138 6.56 -1.96 6.05
N THR A 139 7.72 -2.58 6.11
CA THR A 139 8.40 -2.91 7.36
C THR A 139 9.55 -1.92 7.54
N LEU A 140 9.41 -0.98 8.48
CA LEU A 140 10.41 0.03 8.80
C LEU A 140 11.34 -0.50 9.90
N LYS A 141 12.60 -0.74 9.56
CA LYS A 141 13.65 -1.12 10.52
C LYS A 141 14.41 0.12 10.94
N ILE A 142 14.64 0.29 12.24
CA ILE A 142 15.45 1.39 12.76
C ILE A 142 16.82 0.84 13.16
N ASP A 143 17.84 1.30 12.45
CA ASP A 143 19.25 1.03 12.76
C ASP A 143 19.79 2.12 13.69
#